data_AF-A0A6I2MQ10-F1
#
_entry.id   AF-A0A6I2MQ10-F1
#
_cell.length_a   1.000
_cell.length_b   1.000
_cell.length_c   1.000
_cell.angle_alpha   90.00
_cell.angle_beta   90.00
_cell.angle_gamma   90.00
#
_symmetry.space_group_name_H-M   'P 1'
#
loop_
_entity.id
_entity.type
_entity.pdbx_description
1 polymer ?
#
loop_
_entity_poly.entity_id
_entity_poly.type
_entity_poly.pdbx_seq_one_letter_code
_entity_poly.pdbx_strand_id
1 'polypeptide(L)'
;MRHIISAFESITLEEMNNVSLMKRTDTKFIIHEKDLKEVLKKIRDDYRVLEIDGHRIMTYSSLYFDTPTKKFYYDHHNGKVNRTKVRMRKYVESDICFLEVKQKDGKGKTNKTRTSINDFETELSKESVGFIQDVTSKSYDLEPIIWNKFNRITLVNKTAMERLTIDLNLSFKINNSFKTYNNLVIIEVKQERFNRTSPVVRQLKEKQTNPYGLSKYCIGMISVYDDIKYNRFKKKLLKINKITA
;
A
#
# COMPACT_ATOMS: atom_id res chain seq x y z
N MET A 1 -2.15 -12.72 -16.12
CA MET A 1 -2.19 -12.59 -14.65
C MET A 1 -3.26 -13.49 -14.04
N ARG A 2 -4.54 -13.30 -14.40
CA ARG A 2 -5.68 -14.09 -13.86
C ARG A 2 -5.46 -15.61 -13.87
N HIS A 3 -5.07 -16.18 -15.01
CA HIS A 3 -4.76 -17.62 -15.14
C HIS A 3 -3.67 -18.12 -14.17
N ILE A 4 -2.65 -17.30 -13.88
CA ILE A 4 -1.60 -17.71 -12.92
C ILE A 4 -2.15 -17.72 -11.50
N ILE A 5 -2.97 -16.72 -11.17
CA ILE A 5 -3.57 -16.57 -9.84
C ILE A 5 -4.67 -17.61 -9.56
N SER A 6 -5.43 -18.01 -10.58
CA SER A 6 -6.44 -19.08 -10.45
C SER A 6 -5.82 -20.44 -10.11
N ALA A 7 -4.53 -20.64 -10.42
CA ALA A 7 -3.82 -21.90 -10.11
C ALA A 7 -3.34 -21.99 -8.66
N PHE A 8 -3.43 -20.92 -7.87
CA PHE A 8 -3.14 -20.98 -6.43
C PHE A 8 -4.33 -21.62 -5.70
N GLU A 9 -4.04 -22.36 -4.64
CA GLU A 9 -5.04 -22.77 -3.65
C GLU A 9 -5.61 -21.51 -2.96
N SER A 10 -6.92 -21.46 -2.72
CA SER A 10 -7.56 -20.31 -2.07
C SER A 10 -7.39 -20.34 -0.56
N ILE A 11 -7.50 -19.17 0.06
CA ILE A 11 -7.67 -19.00 1.50
C ILE A 11 -8.71 -17.90 1.74
N THR A 12 -9.56 -18.07 2.74
CA THR A 12 -10.57 -17.08 3.13
C THR A 12 -9.98 -15.96 4.00
N LEU A 13 -10.75 -14.89 4.17
CA LEU A 13 -10.36 -13.80 5.08
C LEU A 13 -10.27 -14.26 6.54
N GLU A 14 -11.18 -15.15 6.96
CA GLU A 14 -11.22 -15.71 8.31
C GLU A 14 -9.98 -16.56 8.61
N GLU A 15 -9.64 -17.50 7.73
CA GLU A 15 -8.41 -18.30 7.85
C GLU A 15 -7.16 -17.42 7.87
N MET A 16 -7.12 -16.35 7.07
CA MET A 16 -6.00 -15.41 7.07
C MET A 16 -5.86 -14.64 8.39
N ASN A 17 -6.95 -14.39 9.12
CA ASN A 17 -6.86 -13.66 10.40
C ASN A 17 -6.14 -14.48 11.48
N ASN A 18 -6.17 -15.81 11.39
CA ASN A 18 -5.45 -16.72 12.28
C ASN A 18 -3.92 -16.63 12.15
N VAL A 19 -3.41 -16.06 11.06
CA VAL A 19 -1.96 -15.82 10.84
C VAL A 19 -1.57 -14.34 11.00
N SER A 20 -2.38 -13.56 11.74
CA SER A 20 -2.13 -12.13 11.92
C SER A 20 -0.95 -11.85 12.87
N LEU A 21 0.12 -11.26 12.34
CA LEU A 21 1.28 -10.86 13.13
C LEU A 21 1.07 -9.50 13.81
N MET A 22 1.14 -9.46 15.15
CA MET A 22 1.06 -8.23 15.95
C MET A 22 2.35 -7.38 15.86
N LYS A 23 3.54 -8.02 15.88
CA LYS A 23 4.83 -7.37 15.63
C LYS A 23 5.38 -7.91 14.32
N ARG A 24 5.63 -7.02 13.35
CA ARG A 24 6.09 -7.42 12.02
C ARG A 24 6.99 -6.37 11.35
N THR A 25 7.79 -6.86 10.42
CA THR A 25 8.59 -6.09 9.47
C THR A 25 7.93 -6.14 8.10
N ASP A 26 7.66 -4.95 7.54
CA ASP A 26 7.05 -4.80 6.22
C ASP A 26 8.14 -4.41 5.19
N THR A 27 8.63 -5.38 4.43
CA THR A 27 9.66 -5.17 3.42
C THR A 27 9.04 -5.01 2.04
N LYS A 28 9.35 -3.91 1.37
CA LYS A 28 8.80 -3.60 0.04
C LYS A 28 9.83 -3.86 -1.05
N PHE A 29 9.34 -4.27 -2.21
CA PHE A 29 10.09 -4.44 -3.45
C PHE A 29 9.30 -3.80 -4.58
N ILE A 30 10.01 -3.38 -5.62
CA ILE A 30 9.41 -2.90 -6.87
C ILE A 30 10.01 -3.68 -8.04
N ILE A 31 9.15 -4.18 -8.93
CA ILE A 31 9.53 -4.95 -10.12
C ILE A 31 8.62 -4.59 -11.29
N HIS A 32 9.02 -5.01 -12.49
CA HIS A 32 8.14 -4.95 -13.67
C HIS A 32 7.13 -6.11 -13.61
N GLU A 33 5.91 -5.91 -14.11
CA GLU A 33 4.87 -6.93 -14.20
C GLU A 33 5.29 -8.21 -14.96
N LYS A 34 6.15 -8.11 -15.98
CA LYS A 34 6.70 -9.29 -16.68
C LYS A 34 7.42 -10.22 -15.71
N ASP A 35 8.25 -9.67 -14.82
CA ASP A 35 8.98 -10.43 -13.80
C ASP A 35 8.06 -11.06 -12.77
N LEU A 36 6.97 -10.37 -12.41
CA LEU A 36 6.00 -10.89 -11.44
C LEU A 36 5.43 -12.24 -11.89
N LYS A 37 5.15 -12.41 -13.19
CA LYS A 37 4.58 -13.66 -13.72
C LYS A 37 5.48 -14.86 -13.44
N GLU A 38 6.79 -14.69 -13.59
CA GLU A 38 7.77 -15.74 -13.33
C GLU A 38 7.92 -16.02 -11.83
N VAL A 39 7.96 -14.96 -11.00
CA VAL A 39 7.99 -15.10 -9.54
C VAL A 39 6.77 -15.89 -9.04
N LEU A 40 5.57 -15.53 -9.50
CA LEU A 40 4.32 -16.19 -9.08
C LEU A 40 4.31 -17.68 -9.45
N LYS A 41 4.79 -18.05 -10.64
CA LYS A 41 4.87 -19.46 -11.05
C LYS A 41 5.76 -20.27 -10.10
N LYS A 42 6.92 -19.71 -9.72
CA LYS A 42 7.91 -20.40 -8.89
C LYS A 42 7.52 -20.52 -7.42
N ILE A 43 6.65 -19.64 -6.91
CA ILE A 43 6.19 -19.68 -5.51
C ILE A 43 4.80 -20.29 -5.36
N ARG A 44 4.18 -20.79 -6.43
CA ARG A 44 2.76 -21.21 -6.43
C ARG A 44 2.45 -22.19 -5.31
N ASP A 45 3.32 -23.18 -5.14
CA ASP A 45 3.06 -24.30 -4.23
C ASP A 45 3.34 -23.92 -2.76
N ASP A 46 4.02 -22.79 -2.51
CA ASP A 46 4.36 -22.28 -1.17
C ASP A 46 3.27 -21.38 -0.56
N TYR A 47 2.33 -20.86 -1.35
CA TYR A 47 1.33 -19.88 -0.88
C TYR A 47 -0.10 -20.25 -1.27
N ARG A 48 -1.06 -19.74 -0.50
CA ARG A 48 -2.48 -19.65 -0.84
C ARG A 48 -2.84 -18.22 -1.23
N VAL A 49 -3.81 -18.04 -2.11
CA VAL A 49 -4.31 -16.71 -2.52
C VAL A 49 -5.60 -16.36 -1.80
N LEU A 50 -5.69 -15.15 -1.25
CA LEU A 50 -6.92 -14.66 -0.65
C LEU A 50 -8.01 -14.58 -1.72
N GLU A 51 -9.14 -15.22 -1.44
CA GLU A 51 -10.35 -15.14 -2.26
C GLU A 51 -11.51 -14.64 -1.40
N ILE A 52 -12.27 -13.68 -1.92
CA ILE A 52 -13.48 -13.13 -1.29
C ILE A 52 -14.53 -13.02 -2.40
N ASP A 53 -15.68 -13.65 -2.22
CA ASP A 53 -16.79 -13.66 -3.19
C ASP A 53 -16.33 -14.00 -4.62
N GLY A 54 -15.45 -15.01 -4.76
CA GLY A 54 -14.87 -15.44 -6.04
C GLY A 54 -13.78 -14.53 -6.61
N HIS A 55 -13.45 -13.42 -5.95
CA HIS A 55 -12.44 -12.46 -6.39
C HIS A 55 -11.08 -12.70 -5.74
N ARG A 56 -10.03 -12.86 -6.56
CA ARG A 56 -8.62 -13.03 -6.13
C ARG A 56 -7.72 -11.82 -6.42
N ILE A 57 -8.22 -10.88 -7.22
CA ILE A 57 -7.56 -9.63 -7.57
C ILE A 57 -8.52 -8.51 -7.18
N MET A 58 -8.28 -7.91 -6.02
CA MET A 58 -9.21 -6.98 -5.39
C MET A 58 -8.87 -5.54 -5.74
N THR A 59 -9.87 -4.69 -5.88
CA THR A 59 -9.74 -3.27 -6.20
C THR A 59 -9.79 -2.44 -4.92
N TYR A 60 -8.77 -1.60 -4.78
CA TYR A 60 -8.66 -0.66 -3.66
C TYR A 60 -8.78 0.74 -4.21
N SER A 61 -9.62 1.56 -3.59
CA SER A 61 -9.64 3.01 -3.76
C SER A 61 -9.28 3.67 -2.43
N SER A 62 -8.55 4.77 -2.46
CA SER A 62 -8.24 5.54 -1.26
C SER A 62 -8.23 7.02 -1.59
N LEU A 63 -8.83 7.82 -0.71
CA LEU A 63 -8.76 9.27 -0.70
C LEU A 63 -7.83 9.69 0.43
N TYR A 64 -6.72 10.32 0.10
CA TYR A 64 -5.79 10.85 1.11
C TYR A 64 -6.18 12.28 1.47
N PHE A 65 -5.98 12.62 2.74
CA PHE A 65 -6.17 13.95 3.27
C PHE A 65 -4.83 14.50 3.76
N ASP A 66 -4.64 15.80 3.58
CA ASP A 66 -3.52 16.57 4.10
C ASP A 66 -4.01 17.99 4.39
N THR A 67 -3.19 18.78 5.08
CA THR A 67 -3.44 20.21 5.25
C THR A 67 -3.30 20.96 3.91
N PRO A 68 -3.85 22.18 3.76
CA PRO A 68 -3.67 22.99 2.55
C PRO A 68 -2.18 23.20 2.17
N THR A 69 -1.33 23.30 3.19
CA THR A 69 0.14 23.44 3.05
C THR A 69 0.88 22.11 2.82
N LYS A 70 0.15 20.99 2.68
CA LYS A 70 0.67 19.63 2.40
C LYS A 70 1.67 19.16 3.46
N LYS A 71 1.39 19.50 4.72
CA LYS A 71 2.21 19.18 5.88
C LYS A 71 2.61 17.71 5.96
N PHE A 72 1.69 16.76 5.79
CA PHE A 72 2.00 15.33 5.92
C PHE A 72 2.93 14.85 4.81
N TYR A 73 2.79 15.38 3.60
CA TYR A 73 3.74 15.16 2.52
C TYR A 73 5.12 15.69 2.91
N TYR A 74 5.22 16.95 3.33
CA TYR A 74 6.50 17.58 3.66
C TYR A 74 7.18 16.94 4.86
N ASP A 75 6.42 16.52 5.89
CA ASP A 75 6.97 15.77 7.02
C ASP A 75 7.57 14.44 6.55
N HIS A 76 6.94 13.76 5.58
CA HIS A 76 7.52 12.56 4.98
C HIS A 76 8.75 12.86 4.14
N HIS A 77 8.65 13.83 3.23
CA HIS A 77 9.73 14.25 2.34
C HIS A 77 10.96 14.67 3.15
N ASN A 78 10.77 15.53 4.15
CA ASN A 78 11.85 16.07 4.98
C ASN A 78 12.38 15.05 6.02
N GLY A 79 11.83 13.84 6.06
CA GLY A 79 12.33 12.77 6.91
C GLY A 79 12.07 13.01 8.39
N LYS A 80 11.01 13.75 8.73
CA LYS A 80 10.58 13.92 10.12
C LYS A 80 10.30 12.53 10.72
N VAL A 81 10.69 12.35 11.97
CA VAL A 81 10.55 11.07 12.66
C VAL A 81 9.09 10.78 13.00
N ASN A 82 8.41 11.80 13.55
CA ASN A 82 6.97 11.79 13.80
C ASN A 82 6.22 12.19 12.53
N ARG A 83 5.33 11.32 12.05
CA ARG A 83 4.58 11.56 10.80
C ARG A 83 3.17 11.02 10.88
N THR A 84 2.22 11.80 10.40
CA THR A 84 0.82 11.40 10.28
C THR A 84 0.47 11.20 8.81
N LYS A 85 -0.46 10.29 8.52
CA LYS A 85 -1.19 10.22 7.27
C LYS A 85 -2.63 9.88 7.56
N VAL A 86 -3.55 10.57 6.91
CA VAL A 86 -4.99 10.34 7.00
C VAL A 86 -5.48 9.92 5.63
N ARG A 87 -6.34 8.90 5.59
CA ARG A 87 -6.99 8.48 4.35
C ARG A 87 -8.29 7.75 4.62
N MET A 88 -9.24 7.89 3.72
CA MET A 88 -10.34 6.95 3.58
C MET A 88 -9.94 5.86 2.59
N ARG A 89 -10.45 4.65 2.78
CA ARG A 89 -10.15 3.51 1.93
C ARG A 89 -11.37 2.62 1.76
N LYS A 90 -11.75 2.43 0.49
CA LYS A 90 -12.79 1.51 0.06
C LYS A 90 -12.19 0.24 -0.53
N TYR A 91 -12.70 -0.90 -0.08
CA TYR A 91 -12.45 -2.22 -0.64
C TYR A 91 -13.65 -2.51 -1.54
N VAL A 92 -13.46 -2.37 -2.85
CA VAL A 92 -14.59 -2.19 -3.78
C VAL A 92 -15.47 -3.43 -3.85
N GLU A 93 -14.87 -4.63 -3.94
CA GLU A 93 -15.62 -5.87 -4.10
C GLU A 93 -16.46 -6.22 -2.86
N SER A 94 -16.04 -5.81 -1.66
CA SER A 94 -16.78 -6.08 -0.42
C SER A 94 -17.57 -4.87 0.09
N ASP A 95 -17.60 -3.77 -0.68
CA ASP A 95 -18.26 -2.49 -0.35
C ASP A 95 -18.01 -1.94 1.07
N ILE A 96 -16.85 -2.25 1.66
CA ILE A 96 -16.47 -1.74 2.99
C ILE A 96 -15.54 -0.53 2.87
N CYS A 97 -15.82 0.50 3.65
CA CYS A 97 -15.03 1.72 3.71
C CYS A 97 -14.52 1.99 5.12
N PHE A 98 -13.28 2.47 5.22
CA PHE A 98 -12.67 2.84 6.50
C PHE A 98 -11.98 4.20 6.41
N LEU A 99 -12.16 5.01 7.45
CA LEU A 99 -11.24 6.12 7.76
C LEU A 99 -10.03 5.55 8.51
N GLU A 100 -8.83 5.79 8.00
CA GLU A 100 -7.58 5.27 8.53
C GLU A 100 -6.60 6.40 8.87
N VAL A 101 -6.11 6.41 10.11
CA VAL A 101 -5.02 7.28 10.57
C VAL A 101 -3.78 6.43 10.80
N LYS A 102 -2.66 6.84 10.20
CA LYS A 102 -1.34 6.21 10.39
C LYS A 102 -0.39 7.19 11.02
N GLN A 103 0.12 6.86 12.20
CA GLN A 103 1.12 7.65 12.90
C GLN A 103 2.41 6.85 13.04
N LYS A 104 3.50 7.42 12.53
CA LYS A 104 4.85 6.94 12.81
C LYS A 104 5.42 7.74 13.98
N ASP A 105 5.96 7.05 14.98
CA ASP A 105 6.60 7.66 16.14
C ASP A 105 8.11 7.87 15.94
N GLY A 106 8.72 8.56 16.90
CA GLY A 106 10.15 8.84 16.94
C GLY A 106 11.04 7.60 17.06
N LYS A 107 10.48 6.47 17.50
CA LYS A 107 11.16 5.18 17.65
C LYS A 107 11.07 4.32 16.39
N GLY A 108 10.41 4.82 15.34
CA GLY A 108 10.28 4.14 14.07
C GLY A 108 9.06 3.23 13.96
N LYS A 109 8.26 3.07 15.02
CA LYS A 109 7.04 2.26 15.03
C LYS A 109 5.92 3.02 14.33
N THR A 110 5.08 2.29 13.59
CA THR A 110 3.89 2.86 12.94
C THR A 110 2.64 2.25 13.54
N ASN A 111 1.80 3.07 14.15
CA ASN A 111 0.48 2.69 14.63
C ASN A 111 -0.54 3.05 13.55
N LYS A 112 -1.50 2.15 13.32
CA LYS A 112 -2.61 2.36 12.40
C LYS A 112 -3.90 2.17 13.19
N THR A 113 -4.71 3.21 13.25
CA THR A 113 -6.06 3.16 13.82
C THR A 113 -7.06 3.39 12.69
N ARG A 114 -8.22 2.75 12.76
CA ARG A 114 -9.28 2.92 11.76
C ARG A 114 -10.66 2.82 12.39
N THR A 115 -11.63 3.50 11.79
CA THR A 115 -13.06 3.31 12.05
C THR A 115 -13.79 2.99 10.74
N SER A 116 -14.91 2.28 10.81
CA SER A 116 -15.77 2.02 9.65
C SER A 116 -16.55 3.28 9.30
N ILE A 117 -16.75 3.54 8.01
CA ILE A 117 -17.58 4.64 7.50
C ILE A 117 -18.42 4.13 6.34
N ASN A 118 -19.52 4.83 6.02
CA ASN A 118 -20.44 4.41 4.95
C ASN A 118 -19.80 4.51 3.57
N ASP A 119 -19.23 5.67 3.22
CA ASP A 119 -18.48 5.86 1.98
C ASP A 119 -17.45 7.00 2.13
N PHE A 120 -16.78 7.38 1.05
CA PHE A 120 -15.90 8.53 1.00
C PHE A 120 -16.64 9.84 1.32
N GLU A 121 -16.03 10.65 2.17
CA GLU A 121 -16.43 12.02 2.42
C GLU A 121 -15.39 12.94 1.76
N THR A 122 -15.79 13.79 0.82
CA THR A 122 -14.89 14.83 0.29
C THR A 122 -14.78 16.03 1.23
N GLU A 123 -15.79 16.22 2.06
CA GLU A 123 -15.80 17.12 3.21
C GLU A 123 -15.93 16.26 4.46
N LEU A 124 -14.98 16.36 5.39
CA LEU A 124 -14.97 15.50 6.57
C LEU A 124 -16.18 15.79 7.46
N SER A 125 -16.93 14.74 7.82
CA SER A 125 -18.01 14.83 8.79
C SER A 125 -17.47 15.17 10.19
N LYS A 126 -18.34 15.69 11.07
CA LYS A 126 -17.97 15.97 12.47
C LYS A 126 -17.43 14.72 13.18
N GLU A 127 -17.98 13.55 12.88
CA GLU A 127 -17.52 12.26 13.41
C GLU A 127 -16.11 11.91 12.91
N SER A 128 -15.87 12.02 11.60
CA SER A 128 -14.54 11.81 11.01
C SER A 128 -13.49 12.76 11.59
N VAL A 129 -13.83 14.05 11.75
CA VAL A 129 -12.94 15.04 12.38
C VAL A 129 -12.65 14.65 13.83
N GLY A 130 -13.67 14.30 14.61
CA GLY A 130 -13.53 13.84 15.99
C GLY A 130 -12.61 12.63 16.09
N PHE A 131 -12.83 11.60 15.26
CA PHE A 131 -11.97 10.42 15.21
C PHE A 131 -10.50 10.76 14.90
N ILE A 132 -10.26 11.64 13.93
CA ILE A 132 -8.89 12.08 13.59
C ILE A 132 -8.27 12.82 14.77
N GLN A 133 -9.01 13.70 15.42
CA GLN A 133 -8.55 14.46 16.57
C GLN A 133 -8.21 13.55 17.75
N ASP A 134 -9.06 12.56 18.05
CA ASP A 134 -8.84 11.61 19.14
C ASP A 134 -7.59 10.77 18.92
N VAL A 135 -7.42 10.23 17.71
CA VAL A 135 -6.24 9.41 17.37
C VAL A 135 -4.96 10.25 17.35
N THR A 136 -5.03 11.47 16.83
CA THR A 136 -3.83 12.30 16.65
C THR A 136 -3.49 13.21 17.82
N SER A 137 -4.44 13.37 18.75
CA SER A 137 -4.43 14.37 19.83
C SER A 137 -4.21 15.79 19.31
N LYS A 138 -4.63 16.06 18.06
CA LYS A 138 -4.42 17.33 17.34
C LYS A 138 -5.61 17.62 16.45
N SER A 139 -5.99 18.88 16.38
CA SER A 139 -6.87 19.36 15.33
C SER A 139 -6.04 19.70 14.08
N TYR A 140 -6.50 19.24 12.92
CA TYR A 140 -5.92 19.55 11.63
C TYR A 140 -7.01 20.11 10.74
N ASP A 141 -6.71 21.20 10.05
CA ASP A 141 -7.46 21.63 8.88
C ASP A 141 -7.06 20.70 7.72
N LEU A 142 -7.97 19.81 7.30
CA LEU A 142 -7.70 18.74 6.34
C LEU A 142 -8.62 18.84 5.13
N GLU A 143 -8.01 18.72 3.95
CA GLU A 143 -8.70 18.68 2.66
C GLU A 143 -8.35 17.39 1.90
N PRO A 144 -9.23 16.91 1.02
CA PRO A 144 -8.93 15.80 0.11
C PRO A 144 -7.82 16.22 -0.86
N ILE A 145 -6.69 15.51 -0.86
CA ILE A 145 -5.50 15.92 -1.61
C ILE A 145 -5.15 14.99 -2.77
N ILE A 146 -5.46 13.68 -2.68
CA ILE A 146 -5.15 12.76 -3.78
C ILE A 146 -5.95 11.46 -3.69
N TRP A 147 -6.53 11.07 -4.82
CA TRP A 147 -7.09 9.75 -5.03
C TRP A 147 -5.99 8.76 -5.42
N ASN A 148 -6.03 7.56 -4.86
CA ASN A 148 -5.18 6.45 -5.27
C ASN A 148 -6.03 5.19 -5.50
N LYS A 149 -5.93 4.62 -6.70
CA LYS A 149 -6.56 3.34 -7.05
C LYS A 149 -5.49 2.32 -7.46
N PHE A 150 -5.68 1.06 -7.08
CA PHE A 150 -4.81 -0.05 -7.47
C PHE A 150 -5.54 -1.38 -7.32
N ASN A 151 -5.04 -2.41 -8.00
CA ASN A 151 -5.46 -3.79 -7.78
C ASN A 151 -4.47 -4.49 -6.86
N ARG A 152 -4.95 -5.41 -6.02
CA ARG A 152 -4.14 -6.15 -5.06
C ARG A 152 -4.41 -7.64 -5.12
N ILE A 153 -3.34 -8.41 -5.19
CA ILE A 153 -3.33 -9.84 -4.84
C ILE A 153 -2.76 -9.96 -3.43
N THR A 154 -3.37 -10.80 -2.61
CA THR A 154 -2.84 -11.14 -1.28
C THR A 154 -2.51 -12.62 -1.24
N LEU A 155 -1.28 -12.96 -0.88
CA LEU A 155 -0.85 -14.35 -0.74
C LEU A 155 -0.47 -14.61 0.73
N VAL A 156 -0.77 -15.80 1.22
CA VAL A 156 -0.46 -16.26 2.58
C VAL A 156 0.40 -17.51 2.46
N ASN A 157 1.56 -17.52 3.11
CA ASN A 157 2.44 -18.68 3.05
C ASN A 157 1.79 -19.88 3.76
N LYS A 158 1.98 -21.08 3.24
CA LYS A 158 1.35 -22.31 3.78
C LYS A 158 1.96 -22.78 5.09
N THR A 159 3.25 -22.50 5.33
CA THR A 159 4.01 -23.08 6.45
C THR A 159 4.62 -22.03 7.38
N ALA A 160 4.96 -20.86 6.86
CA ALA A 160 5.55 -19.76 7.61
C ALA A 160 4.52 -18.66 7.92
N MET A 161 4.76 -17.92 9.00
CA MET A 161 4.03 -16.69 9.31
C MET A 161 4.47 -15.54 8.38
N GLU A 162 4.03 -15.62 7.13
CA GLU A 162 4.35 -14.67 6.08
C GLU A 162 3.13 -14.36 5.22
N ARG A 163 2.93 -13.07 4.96
CA ARG A 163 1.89 -12.59 4.03
C ARG A 163 2.47 -11.64 3.01
N LEU A 164 2.07 -11.80 1.76
CA LEU A 164 2.43 -10.95 0.65
C LEU A 164 1.24 -10.12 0.22
N THR A 165 1.48 -8.85 -0.09
CA THR A 165 0.54 -8.07 -0.88
C THR A 165 1.23 -7.53 -2.12
N ILE A 166 0.62 -7.73 -3.26
CA ILE A 166 1.15 -7.42 -4.58
C ILE A 166 0.21 -6.40 -5.21
N ASP A 167 0.66 -5.16 -5.31
CA ASP A 167 -0.13 -4.06 -5.84
C ASP A 167 0.22 -3.80 -7.31
N LEU A 168 -0.81 -3.70 -8.13
CA LEU A 168 -0.80 -3.56 -9.59
C LEU A 168 -1.63 -2.34 -10.01
N ASN A 169 -1.42 -1.86 -11.24
CA ASN A 169 -2.25 -0.82 -11.87
C ASN A 169 -2.40 0.42 -10.98
N LEU A 170 -1.30 0.86 -10.38
CA LEU A 170 -1.30 2.04 -9.51
C LEU A 170 -1.68 3.27 -10.32
N SER A 171 -2.74 3.94 -9.89
CA SER A 171 -3.17 5.22 -10.45
C SER A 171 -3.39 6.25 -9.35
N PHE A 172 -3.20 7.50 -9.73
CA PHE A 172 -3.31 8.68 -8.90
C PHE A 172 -4.08 9.76 -9.64
N LYS A 173 -4.96 10.47 -8.94
CA LYS A 173 -5.75 11.56 -9.51
C LYS A 173 -5.97 12.66 -8.49
N ILE A 174 -5.86 13.90 -8.94
CA ILE A 174 -6.36 15.09 -8.26
C ILE A 174 -6.88 16.06 -9.31
N ASN A 175 -8.13 16.52 -9.16
CA ASN A 175 -8.78 17.38 -10.14
C ASN A 175 -8.63 16.81 -11.57
N ASN A 176 -8.01 17.58 -12.48
CA ASN A 176 -7.73 17.20 -13.87
C ASN A 176 -6.36 16.50 -14.07
N SER A 177 -5.52 16.46 -13.04
CA SER A 177 -4.22 15.81 -13.09
C SER A 177 -4.35 14.33 -12.75
N PHE A 178 -3.77 13.47 -13.58
CA PHE A 178 -3.81 12.02 -13.39
C PHE A 178 -2.48 11.37 -13.79
N LYS A 179 -2.11 10.31 -13.07
CA LYS A 179 -0.98 9.46 -13.43
C LYS A 179 -1.31 8.00 -13.20
N THR A 180 -1.04 7.17 -14.19
CA THR A 180 -1.04 5.71 -14.06
C THR A 180 0.36 5.18 -14.24
N TYR A 181 0.78 4.29 -13.35
CA TYR A 181 2.01 3.53 -13.44
C TYR A 181 1.71 2.15 -14.01
N ASN A 182 1.70 2.07 -15.33
CA ASN A 182 1.63 0.80 -16.04
C ASN A 182 2.88 -0.02 -15.73
N ASN A 183 2.75 -1.35 -15.70
CA ASN A 183 3.82 -2.31 -15.49
C ASN A 183 4.53 -2.26 -14.11
N LEU A 184 4.29 -1.26 -13.27
CA LEU A 184 4.87 -1.18 -11.94
C LEU A 184 4.15 -2.12 -10.98
N VAL A 185 4.90 -3.04 -10.38
CA VAL A 185 4.42 -3.89 -9.30
C VAL A 185 5.09 -3.47 -8.00
N ILE A 186 4.30 -3.32 -6.94
CA ILE A 186 4.82 -3.17 -5.58
C ILE A 186 4.50 -4.43 -4.79
N ILE A 187 5.53 -5.17 -4.41
CA ILE A 187 5.40 -6.33 -3.52
C ILE A 187 5.73 -5.88 -2.10
N GLU A 188 4.87 -6.18 -1.15
CA GLU A 188 5.11 -5.97 0.28
C GLU A 188 5.06 -7.33 0.98
N VAL A 189 6.22 -7.76 1.47
CA VAL A 189 6.43 -8.98 2.26
C VAL A 189 6.27 -8.62 3.74
N LYS A 190 5.37 -9.30 4.45
CA LYS A 190 5.06 -9.06 5.86
C LYS A 190 5.44 -10.30 6.66
N GLN A 191 6.45 -10.17 7.51
CA GLN A 191 7.03 -11.24 8.32
C GLN A 191 7.27 -10.73 9.74
N GLU A 192 7.41 -11.60 10.74
CA GLU A 192 7.77 -11.15 12.09
C GLU A 192 9.15 -10.45 12.08
N ARG A 193 10.13 -11.14 11.51
CA ARG A 193 11.47 -10.64 11.18
C ARG A 193 11.74 -10.88 9.70
N PHE A 194 12.52 -10.00 9.08
CA PHE A 194 12.82 -10.14 7.65
C PHE A 194 13.63 -11.43 7.38
N ASN A 195 13.00 -12.41 6.72
CA ASN A 195 13.64 -13.67 6.36
C ASN A 195 14.04 -13.68 4.88
N ARG A 196 15.36 -13.66 4.65
CA ARG A 196 15.99 -13.70 3.31
C ARG A 196 15.84 -15.04 2.59
N THR A 197 15.48 -16.12 3.30
CA THR A 197 15.29 -17.45 2.71
C THR A 197 13.84 -17.75 2.36
N SER A 198 12.90 -16.85 2.66
CA SER A 198 11.50 -17.01 2.24
C SER A 198 11.40 -17.21 0.73
N PRO A 199 10.48 -18.06 0.24
CA PRO A 199 10.40 -18.40 -1.18
C PRO A 199 10.33 -17.16 -2.09
N VAL A 200 9.47 -16.19 -1.78
CA VAL A 200 9.37 -14.96 -2.57
C VAL A 200 10.64 -14.11 -2.53
N VAL A 201 11.33 -14.00 -1.38
CA VAL A 201 12.55 -13.18 -1.29
C VAL A 201 13.69 -13.83 -2.05
N ARG A 202 13.79 -15.17 -2.04
CA ARG A 202 14.74 -15.90 -2.91
C ARG A 202 14.48 -15.62 -4.39
N GLN A 203 13.22 -15.69 -4.82
CA GLN A 203 12.85 -15.41 -6.21
C GLN A 203 13.12 -13.96 -6.63
N LEU A 204 12.88 -13.00 -5.74
CA LEU A 204 13.22 -11.59 -6.00
C LEU A 204 14.74 -11.37 -6.04
N LYS A 205 15.51 -12.07 -5.19
CA LYS A 205 16.98 -12.00 -5.18
C LYS A 205 17.60 -12.60 -6.44
N GLU A 206 17.08 -13.72 -6.96
CA GLU A 206 17.50 -14.30 -8.25
C GLU A 206 17.37 -13.29 -9.39
N LYS A 207 16.34 -12.44 -9.33
CA LYS A 207 16.13 -11.31 -10.25
C LYS A 207 16.87 -10.02 -9.86
N GLN A 208 17.85 -10.12 -8.97
CA GLN A 208 18.65 -8.99 -8.47
C GLN A 208 17.81 -7.83 -7.88
N THR A 209 16.61 -8.14 -7.40
CA THR A 209 15.68 -7.15 -6.85
C THR A 209 15.90 -7.02 -5.34
N ASN A 210 16.55 -5.92 -4.95
CA ASN A 210 16.74 -5.58 -3.54
C ASN A 210 15.53 -4.84 -2.95
N PRO A 211 15.33 -4.91 -1.61
CA PRO A 211 14.31 -4.13 -0.92
C PRO A 211 14.35 -2.65 -1.28
N TYR A 212 13.16 -2.08 -1.52
CA TYR A 212 12.98 -0.71 -1.93
C TYR A 212 11.72 -0.10 -1.31
N GLY A 213 11.91 0.64 -0.22
CA GLY A 213 10.81 1.31 0.49
C GLY A 213 10.14 2.39 -0.36
N LEU A 214 8.82 2.29 -0.54
CA LEU A 214 8.03 3.26 -1.30
C LEU A 214 6.75 3.63 -0.55
N SER A 215 6.37 4.91 -0.63
CA SER A 215 5.11 5.44 -0.12
C SER A 215 4.21 5.78 -1.30
N LYS A 216 3.09 5.06 -1.48
CA LYS A 216 2.11 5.36 -2.54
C LYS A 216 1.64 6.80 -2.48
N TYR A 217 1.36 7.31 -1.27
CA TYR A 217 1.02 8.72 -1.06
C TYR A 217 2.07 9.67 -1.65
N CYS A 218 3.35 9.48 -1.31
CA CYS A 218 4.39 10.40 -1.75
C CYS A 218 4.67 10.30 -3.25
N ILE A 219 4.64 9.07 -3.79
CA ILE A 219 4.78 8.86 -5.24
C ILE A 219 3.60 9.48 -5.98
N GLY A 220 2.38 9.33 -5.46
CA GLY A 220 1.20 9.99 -6.02
C GLY A 220 1.38 11.50 -6.05
N MET A 221 1.70 12.13 -4.91
CA MET A 221 1.87 13.58 -4.81
C MET A 221 2.87 14.11 -5.85
N ILE A 222 4.06 13.52 -5.96
CA ILE A 222 5.09 13.97 -6.92
C ILE A 222 4.74 13.64 -8.39
N SER A 223 3.70 12.85 -8.64
CA SER A 223 3.30 12.47 -9.99
C SER A 223 2.21 13.35 -10.59
N VAL A 224 1.43 14.01 -9.73
CA VAL A 224 0.23 14.75 -10.15
C VAL A 224 0.26 16.23 -9.72
N TYR A 225 1.19 16.61 -8.85
CA TYR A 225 1.47 18.01 -8.50
C TYR A 225 2.78 18.45 -9.14
N ASP A 226 2.73 19.49 -9.97
CA ASP A 226 3.92 20.03 -10.63
C ASP A 226 4.81 20.83 -9.66
N ASP A 227 4.20 21.64 -8.78
CA ASP A 227 4.91 22.55 -7.88
C ASP A 227 5.17 21.96 -6.48
N ILE A 228 5.58 20.69 -6.41
CA ILE A 228 5.88 20.03 -5.13
C ILE A 228 7.35 19.64 -5.01
N LYS A 229 7.98 19.96 -3.88
CA LYS A 229 9.38 19.59 -3.63
C LYS A 229 9.56 18.07 -3.63
N TYR A 230 10.38 17.52 -4.52
CA TYR A 230 10.58 16.06 -4.64
C TYR A 230 12.05 15.61 -4.67
N ASN A 231 13.01 16.50 -4.40
CA ASN A 231 14.44 16.22 -4.59
C ASN A 231 14.94 14.95 -3.87
N ARG A 232 14.39 14.62 -2.68
CA ARG A 232 14.75 13.38 -1.96
C ARG A 232 14.14 12.11 -2.57
N PHE A 233 13.11 12.26 -3.41
CA PHE A 233 12.45 11.17 -4.13
C PHE A 233 12.92 11.03 -5.58
N LYS A 234 13.79 11.91 -6.09
CA LYS A 234 14.32 11.84 -7.47
C LYS A 234 14.89 10.45 -7.81
N LYS A 235 15.72 9.87 -6.92
CA LYS A 235 16.26 8.50 -7.11
C LYS A 235 15.17 7.43 -7.18
N LYS A 236 14.04 7.62 -6.49
CA LYS A 236 12.88 6.70 -6.54
C LYS A 236 12.16 6.79 -7.88
N LEU A 237 11.93 8.01 -8.36
CA LEU A 237 11.32 8.24 -9.68
C LEU A 237 12.17 7.66 -10.80
N LEU A 238 13.49 7.93 -10.81
CA LEU A 238 14.38 7.38 -11.82
C LEU A 238 14.35 5.84 -11.85
N LYS A 239 14.34 5.20 -10.67
CA LYS A 239 14.24 3.74 -10.58
C LYS A 239 12.88 3.23 -11.09
N ILE A 240 11.78 3.89 -10.73
CA ILE A 240 10.44 3.53 -11.24
C ILE A 240 10.40 3.66 -12.76
N ASN A 241 10.86 4.78 -13.31
CA ASN A 241 10.88 5.01 -14.75
C ASN A 241 11.71 3.94 -15.47
N LYS A 242 12.89 3.58 -14.93
CA LYS A 242 13.71 2.49 -15.50
C LYS A 242 13.02 1.13 -15.47
N ILE A 243 12.24 0.84 -14.42
CA ILE A 243 11.50 -0.43 -14.29
C ILE A 243 10.27 -0.48 -15.20
N THR A 244 9.71 0.68 -15.55
CA THR A 244 8.42 0.79 -16.26
C THR A 244 8.54 1.19 -17.73
N ALA A 245 9.72 1.65 -18.15
CA ALA A 245 10.12 1.81 -19.55
C ALA A 245 10.18 0.44 -20.24
#